data_AF-A0A8S1NGK2-F1
#
_entry.id   AF-A0A8S1NGK2-F1
#
_cell.length_a   1.000
_cell.length_b   1.000
_cell.length_c   1.000
_cell.angle_alpha   90.00
_cell.angle_beta   90.00
_cell.angle_gamma   90.00
#
_symmetry.space_group_name_H-M   'P 1'
#
loop_
_entity.id
_entity.type
_entity.pdbx_description
1 polymer ?
#
loop_
_entity_poly.entity_id
_entity_poly.type
_entity_poly.pdbx_seq_one_letter_code
_entity_poly.pdbx_strand_id
1 'polypeptide(L)'
;MTDTNQSQNSQQEIQQSNILIEDAVKIRWNIWCGSRQFVKISIIIRNNNNEELIYIKNDKILRQEKILDLTNNIELMKNVEQINHLTWRGLFSNLKNKIGIWTAYWKLQKINVGGYYDQMSQKQGKWIEIFENYCEQFSLFKYIVLQMLFIQANIKMGQNVGYGKQYIRIKQCNISLMKWSWII
;
A
#
# COMPACT_ATOMS: atom_id res chain seq x y z
N MET A 1 -64.87 -7.40 13.89
CA MET A 1 -64.10 -8.64 14.14
C MET A 1 -62.92 -8.59 13.17
N THR A 2 -62.03 -7.63 13.40
CA THR A 2 -60.73 -7.76 14.10
C THR A 2 -59.67 -8.35 13.19
N ASP A 3 -59.25 -7.49 12.26
CA ASP A 3 -57.96 -7.44 11.62
C ASP A 3 -56.83 -7.48 12.68
N THR A 4 -56.11 -8.58 12.74
CA THR A 4 -54.83 -8.65 13.47
C THR A 4 -54.07 -9.86 12.94
N ASN A 5 -52.99 -9.64 12.17
CA ASN A 5 -51.77 -10.48 12.09
C ASN A 5 -50.95 -10.26 10.80
N GLN A 6 -50.57 -9.03 10.47
CA GLN A 6 -49.62 -8.76 9.38
C GLN A 6 -48.41 -7.89 9.78
N SER A 7 -48.01 -7.90 11.06
CA SER A 7 -46.96 -6.98 11.57
C SER A 7 -45.76 -7.67 12.25
N GLN A 8 -45.39 -8.90 11.87
CA GLN A 8 -44.24 -9.58 12.51
C GLN A 8 -43.12 -10.06 11.59
N ASN A 9 -43.19 -9.85 10.27
CA ASN A 9 -42.14 -10.29 9.34
C ASN A 9 -41.15 -9.20 8.88
N SER A 10 -41.19 -7.98 9.43
CA SER A 10 -40.32 -6.87 9.00
C SER A 10 -39.04 -6.67 9.82
N GLN A 11 -38.70 -7.58 10.76
CA GLN A 11 -37.53 -7.43 11.65
C GLN A 11 -36.42 -8.47 11.48
N GLN A 12 -36.49 -9.38 10.50
CA GLN A 12 -35.49 -10.46 10.36
C GLN A 12 -34.70 -10.50 9.05
N GLU A 13 -34.83 -9.51 8.17
CA GLU A 13 -33.84 -9.29 7.10
C GLU A 13 -32.76 -8.31 7.56
N ILE A 14 -31.99 -8.72 8.58
CA ILE A 14 -30.64 -8.18 8.75
C ILE A 14 -29.85 -8.74 7.57
N GLN A 15 -29.80 -7.95 6.51
CA GLN A 15 -28.97 -8.21 5.34
C GLN A 15 -27.58 -8.62 5.82
N GLN A 16 -27.18 -9.83 5.44
CA GLN A 16 -25.88 -10.39 5.74
C GLN A 16 -24.81 -9.49 5.12
N SER A 17 -24.35 -8.48 5.87
CA SER A 17 -23.15 -7.77 5.53
C SER A 17 -22.03 -8.81 5.49
N ASN A 18 -21.39 -8.97 4.34
CA ASN A 18 -20.22 -9.84 4.23
C ASN A 18 -19.13 -9.23 5.12
N ILE A 19 -18.97 -9.80 6.32
CA ILE A 19 -17.91 -9.47 7.25
C ILE A 19 -16.75 -10.39 6.87
N LEU A 20 -15.71 -9.82 6.28
CA LEU A 20 -14.45 -10.53 6.08
C LEU A 20 -13.54 -10.18 7.26
N ILE A 21 -13.12 -11.19 8.01
CA ILE A 21 -12.10 -11.03 9.05
C ILE A 21 -10.79 -11.50 8.43
N GLU A 22 -9.86 -10.57 8.28
CA GLU A 22 -8.54 -10.86 7.73
C GLU A 22 -7.46 -10.56 8.76
N ASP A 23 -6.41 -11.37 8.70
CA ASP A 23 -5.24 -11.22 9.54
C ASP A 23 -4.30 -10.21 8.89
N ALA A 24 -4.27 -9.01 9.46
CA ALA A 24 -3.33 -7.97 9.09
C ALA A 24 -2.03 -8.07 9.87
N VAL A 25 -0.98 -7.51 9.30
CA VAL A 25 0.37 -7.57 9.86
C VAL A 25 0.82 -6.16 10.18
N LYS A 26 1.16 -5.91 11.44
CA LYS A 26 1.94 -4.73 11.84
C LYS A 26 3.38 -5.15 12.08
N ILE A 27 4.29 -4.52 11.34
CA ILE A 27 5.73 -4.69 11.55
C ILE A 27 6.16 -3.70 12.62
N ARG A 28 6.74 -4.22 13.70
CA ARG A 28 7.45 -3.43 14.70
C ARG A 28 8.94 -3.73 14.59
N TRP A 29 9.73 -2.71 14.28
CA TRP A 29 11.18 -2.83 14.40
C TRP A 29 11.60 -2.73 15.85
N ASN A 30 12.39 -3.70 16.30
CA ASN A 30 13.11 -3.59 17.55
C ASN A 30 14.51 -3.04 17.26
N ILE A 31 14.73 -1.77 17.60
CA ILE A 31 16.00 -1.06 17.38
C ILE A 31 17.15 -1.75 18.13
N TRP A 32 16.88 -2.34 19.29
CA TRP A 32 17.91 -2.88 20.18
C TRP A 32 18.53 -4.19 19.68
N CYS A 33 17.79 -4.98 18.91
CA CYS A 33 18.28 -6.27 18.42
C CYS A 33 18.20 -6.43 16.90
N GLY A 34 17.83 -5.39 16.16
CA GLY A 34 17.70 -5.43 14.70
C GLY A 34 16.66 -6.43 14.18
N SER A 35 15.80 -6.95 15.05
CA SER A 35 14.78 -7.95 14.69
C SER A 35 13.45 -7.30 14.36
N ARG A 36 12.71 -7.95 13.45
CA ARG A 36 11.33 -7.58 13.09
C ARG A 36 10.38 -8.42 13.93
N GLN A 37 9.49 -7.76 14.65
CA GLN A 37 8.35 -8.42 15.28
C GLN A 37 7.10 -8.17 14.43
N PHE A 38 6.40 -9.25 14.10
CA PHE A 38 5.14 -9.19 13.40
C PHE A 38 4.03 -9.31 14.43
N VAL A 39 3.24 -8.25 14.58
CA VAL A 39 2.04 -8.26 15.43
C VAL A 39 0.86 -8.54 14.51
N LYS A 40 0.26 -9.72 14.71
CA LYS A 40 -0.98 -10.12 14.06
C LYS A 40 -2.11 -9.26 14.60
N ILE A 41 -2.92 -8.69 13.70
CA ILE A 41 -4.03 -7.81 14.04
C ILE A 41 -5.23 -8.28 13.25
N SER A 42 -6.36 -8.46 13.92
CA SER A 42 -7.63 -8.70 13.23
C SER A 42 -8.14 -7.40 12.66
N ILE A 43 -8.36 -7.37 11.35
CA ILE A 43 -9.06 -6.27 10.68
C ILE A 43 -10.41 -6.81 10.24
N ILE A 44 -11.44 -6.11 10.69
CA ILE A 44 -12.81 -6.37 10.24
C ILE A 44 -13.03 -5.48 9.02
N ILE A 45 -13.33 -6.13 7.89
CA ILE A 45 -13.74 -5.47 6.67
C ILE A 45 -15.24 -5.65 6.54
N ARG A 46 -15.96 -4.53 6.49
CA ARG A 46 -17.40 -4.52 6.22
C ARG A 46 -17.63 -3.87 4.88
N ASN A 47 -18.37 -4.57 4.01
CA ASN A 47 -19.02 -3.94 2.87
C ASN A 47 -20.44 -3.58 3.30
N ASN A 48 -20.78 -2.30 3.29
CA ASN A 48 -22.15 -1.84 3.51
C ASN A 48 -22.88 -1.73 2.15
N ASN A 49 -24.19 -1.57 2.19
CA ASN A 49 -24.98 -1.31 0.97
C ASN A 49 -24.56 -0.01 0.23
N ASN A 50 -23.70 0.80 0.85
CA ASN A 50 -23.18 2.05 0.26
C ASN A 50 -21.85 1.84 -0.49
N GLU A 51 -21.44 0.60 -0.72
CA GLU A 51 -20.19 0.26 -1.42
C GLU A 51 -18.96 0.83 -0.69
N GLU A 52 -18.94 0.80 0.64
CA GLU A 52 -17.82 1.31 1.43
C GLU A 52 -17.03 0.19 2.09
N LEU A 53 -15.71 0.34 2.06
CA LEU A 53 -14.74 -0.50 2.73
C LEU A 53 -14.30 0.17 4.03
N ILE A 54 -14.63 -0.44 5.16
CA ILE A 54 -14.27 0.07 6.49
C ILE A 54 -13.23 -0.85 7.12
N TYR A 55 -12.11 -0.28 7.54
CA TYR A 55 -11.04 -0.96 8.27
C TYR A 55 -11.17 -0.64 9.76
N ILE A 56 -11.45 -1.65 10.58
CA ILE A 56 -11.61 -1.51 12.04
C ILE A 56 -10.51 -2.29 12.76
N LYS A 57 -9.94 -1.68 13.81
CA LYS A 57 -8.98 -2.31 14.71
C LYS A 57 -9.28 -1.91 16.15
N ASN A 58 -9.44 -2.89 17.04
CA ASN A 58 -9.75 -2.68 18.46
C ASN A 58 -10.91 -1.67 18.63
N ASP A 59 -12.01 -1.90 17.91
CA ASP A 59 -13.21 -1.04 17.88
C ASP A 59 -13.00 0.40 17.39
N LYS A 60 -11.80 0.73 16.90
CA LYS A 60 -11.50 2.03 16.28
C LYS A 60 -11.46 1.91 14.77
N ILE A 61 -12.18 2.79 14.08
CA ILE A 61 -12.09 2.93 12.62
C ILE A 61 -10.71 3.51 12.28
N LEU A 62 -9.96 2.78 11.47
CA LEU A 62 -8.68 3.23 10.94
C LEU A 62 -8.86 3.99 9.62
N ARG A 63 -9.74 3.48 8.77
CA ARG A 63 -10.02 4.02 7.44
C ARG A 63 -11.40 3.62 6.97
N GLN A 64 -12.02 4.51 6.20
CA GLN A 64 -13.24 4.27 5.44
C GLN A 64 -13.00 4.76 4.03
N GLU A 65 -13.28 3.93 3.04
CA GLU A 65 -13.03 4.22 1.62
C GLU A 65 -14.22 3.77 0.78
N LYS A 66 -14.59 4.58 -0.22
CA LYS A 66 -15.63 4.19 -1.18
C LYS A 66 -15.03 3.25 -2.23
N ILE A 67 -15.66 2.10 -2.42
CA ILE A 67 -15.35 1.15 -3.48
C ILE A 67 -15.98 1.72 -4.75
N LEU A 68 -15.17 2.39 -5.54
CA LEU A 68 -15.62 2.96 -6.81
C LEU A 68 -15.60 1.92 -7.93
N ASP A 69 -14.67 0.98 -7.87
CA ASP A 69 -14.49 -0.08 -8.88
C ASP A 69 -14.96 -1.42 -8.33
N LEU A 70 -16.17 -1.83 -8.74
CA LEU A 70 -16.78 -3.12 -8.38
C LEU A 70 -16.33 -4.25 -9.31
N THR A 71 -15.72 -3.90 -10.45
CA THR A 71 -15.34 -4.88 -11.48
C THR A 71 -14.00 -5.55 -11.14
N ASN A 72 -13.13 -4.82 -10.45
CA ASN A 72 -11.85 -5.34 -10.02
C ASN A 72 -11.93 -6.04 -8.67
N ASN A 73 -11.15 -7.12 -8.55
CA ASN A 73 -10.88 -7.75 -7.26
C ASN A 73 -10.39 -6.68 -6.28
N ILE A 74 -11.16 -6.44 -5.22
CA ILE A 74 -10.83 -5.44 -4.20
C ILE A 74 -9.50 -5.82 -3.58
N GLU A 75 -8.46 -5.03 -3.84
CA GLU A 75 -7.13 -5.26 -3.28
C GLU A 75 -7.12 -4.84 -1.81
N LEU A 76 -7.15 -5.83 -0.92
CA LEU A 76 -7.16 -5.58 0.51
C LEU A 76 -5.75 -5.26 1.02
N MET A 77 -5.58 -4.06 1.57
CA MET A 77 -4.36 -3.69 2.29
C MET A 77 -4.21 -4.50 3.58
N LYS A 78 -3.08 -5.19 3.72
CA LYS A 78 -2.75 -5.98 4.93
C LYS A 78 -1.87 -5.22 5.91
N ASN A 79 -1.23 -4.13 5.47
CA ASN A 79 -0.33 -3.35 6.29
C ASN A 79 -1.07 -2.18 6.95
N VAL A 80 -1.07 -2.16 8.29
CA VAL A 80 -1.77 -1.15 9.08
C VAL A 80 -1.26 0.28 8.86
N GLU A 81 0.05 0.45 8.64
CA GLU A 81 0.62 1.77 8.34
C GLU A 81 0.14 2.27 6.98
N GLN A 82 0.08 1.37 5.98
CA GLN A 82 -0.48 1.71 4.67
C GLN A 82 -1.96 2.07 4.77
N ILE A 83 -2.75 1.29 5.49
CA ILE A 83 -4.17 1.59 5.71
C ILE A 83 -4.33 3.01 6.27
N ASN A 84 -3.53 3.39 7.28
CA ASN A 84 -3.62 4.70 7.93
C ASN A 84 -3.11 5.87 7.09
N HIS A 85 -2.11 5.66 6.23
CA HIS A 85 -1.32 6.76 5.68
C HIS A 85 -1.26 6.82 4.16
N LEU A 86 -1.52 5.72 3.47
CA LEU A 86 -1.46 5.63 2.01
C LEU A 86 -2.77 6.11 1.38
N THR A 87 -2.74 7.09 0.50
CA THR A 87 -3.90 7.52 -0.27
C THR A 87 -3.56 7.52 -1.75
N TRP A 88 -4.42 6.93 -2.57
CA TRP A 88 -4.30 7.01 -4.03
C TRP A 88 -5.15 8.16 -4.56
N ARG A 89 -4.61 8.93 -5.51
CA ARG A 89 -5.34 9.98 -6.21
C ARG A 89 -5.19 9.79 -7.72
N GLY A 90 -6.29 9.91 -8.44
CA GLY A 90 -6.35 9.83 -9.89
C GLY A 90 -7.74 10.18 -10.38
N LEU A 91 -7.95 10.00 -11.67
CA LEU A 91 -9.25 10.23 -12.30
C LEU A 91 -10.03 8.93 -12.41
N PHE A 92 -11.35 9.06 -12.34
CA PHE A 92 -12.28 8.00 -12.63
C PHE A 92 -13.08 8.35 -13.88
N SER A 93 -13.42 7.34 -14.68
CA SER A 93 -14.36 7.50 -15.78
C SER A 93 -15.80 7.63 -15.27
N ASN A 94 -16.73 7.93 -16.18
CA ASN A 94 -18.17 7.94 -15.87
C ASN A 94 -18.69 6.58 -15.36
N LEU A 95 -17.97 5.49 -15.69
CA LEU A 95 -18.28 4.14 -15.24
C LEU A 95 -17.58 3.80 -13.91
N LYS A 96 -17.02 4.78 -13.21
CA LYS A 96 -16.24 4.64 -11.97
C LYS A 96 -14.97 3.76 -12.08
N ASN A 97 -14.47 3.55 -13.30
CA ASN A 97 -13.20 2.84 -13.51
C ASN A 97 -12.01 3.80 -13.43
N LYS A 98 -10.83 3.32 -13.01
CA LYS A 98 -9.62 4.14 -12.91
C LYS A 98 -9.09 4.49 -14.29
N ILE A 99 -8.81 5.77 -14.54
CA ILE A 99 -8.22 6.25 -15.80
C ILE A 99 -7.13 7.29 -15.54
N GLY A 100 -6.25 7.49 -16.52
CA GLY A 100 -5.25 8.55 -16.51
C GLY A 100 -4.12 8.33 -15.49
N ILE A 101 -3.50 9.41 -15.05
CA ILE A 101 -2.38 9.36 -14.11
C ILE A 101 -2.90 9.11 -12.69
N TRP A 102 -2.34 8.10 -12.04
CA TRP A 102 -2.58 7.78 -10.65
C TRP A 102 -1.32 7.96 -9.84
N THR A 103 -1.44 8.61 -8.69
CA THR A 103 -0.32 8.87 -7.79
C THR A 103 -0.67 8.55 -6.35
N ALA A 104 0.28 7.94 -5.66
CA ALA A 104 0.18 7.69 -4.23
C ALA A 104 0.68 8.86 -3.39
N TYR A 105 0.03 9.05 -2.24
CA TYR A 105 0.38 10.01 -1.21
C TYR A 105 0.57 9.25 0.11
N TRP A 106 1.61 9.58 0.86
CA TRP A 106 1.88 9.04 2.18
C TRP A 106 1.83 10.18 3.20
N LYS A 107 0.93 10.11 4.18
CA LYS A 107 0.71 11.22 5.15
C LYS A 107 0.55 12.57 4.44
N LEU A 108 -0.28 12.60 3.40
CA LEU A 108 -0.53 13.77 2.54
C LEU A 108 0.66 14.25 1.68
N GLN A 109 1.81 13.58 1.73
CA GLN A 109 2.96 13.90 0.88
C GLN A 109 2.98 13.01 -0.36
N LYS A 110 3.14 13.60 -1.55
CA LYS A 110 3.25 12.87 -2.81
C LYS A 110 4.51 11.99 -2.77
N ILE A 111 4.35 10.68 -3.01
CA ILE A 111 5.48 9.76 -3.16
C ILE A 111 5.63 9.35 -4.63
N ASN A 112 6.85 8.97 -5.03
CA ASN A 112 7.15 8.60 -6.42
C ASN A 112 6.70 7.17 -6.72
N VAL A 113 5.38 6.95 -6.66
CA VAL A 113 4.69 5.68 -6.87
C VAL A 113 3.43 5.97 -7.67
N GLY A 114 3.12 5.08 -8.61
CA GLY A 114 1.92 5.09 -9.42
C GLY A 114 2.24 4.84 -10.88
N GLY A 115 1.36 5.29 -11.76
CA GLY A 115 1.49 5.10 -13.19
C GLY A 115 0.26 5.60 -13.93
N TYR A 116 0.03 5.08 -15.13
CA TYR A 116 -1.08 5.48 -15.99
C TYR A 116 -2.04 4.32 -16.20
N TYR A 117 -3.34 4.57 -16.07
CA TYR A 117 -4.39 3.67 -16.51
C TYR A 117 -4.96 4.15 -17.85
N ASP A 118 -5.20 3.23 -18.79
CA ASP A 118 -5.93 3.56 -20.02
C ASP A 118 -7.44 3.70 -19.79
N GLN A 119 -8.19 3.91 -20.88
CA GLN A 119 -9.65 4.03 -20.86
C GLN A 119 -10.36 2.73 -20.45
N MET A 120 -9.67 1.58 -20.50
CA MET A 120 -10.18 0.27 -20.12
C MET A 120 -9.76 -0.13 -18.71
N SER A 121 -9.24 0.80 -17.89
CA SER A 121 -8.76 0.53 -16.52
C SER A 121 -7.55 -0.41 -16.47
N GLN A 122 -6.80 -0.55 -17.56
CA GLN A 122 -5.59 -1.37 -17.60
C GLN A 122 -4.36 -0.51 -17.32
N LYS A 123 -3.45 -1.01 -16.49
CA LYS A 123 -2.18 -0.34 -16.19
C LYS A 123 -1.33 -0.31 -17.47
N GLN A 124 -0.85 0.87 -17.86
CA GLN A 124 -0.01 1.06 -19.04
C GLN A 124 1.38 1.58 -18.67
N GLY A 125 2.38 1.11 -19.41
CA GLY A 125 3.75 1.60 -19.31
C GLY A 125 4.41 1.30 -17.97
N LYS A 126 5.16 2.28 -17.45
CA LYS A 126 5.98 2.13 -16.24
C LYS A 126 5.13 2.35 -14.98
N TRP A 127 4.72 1.25 -14.36
CA TRP A 127 4.03 1.27 -13.08
C TRP A 127 5.01 1.05 -11.92
N ILE A 128 5.01 1.96 -10.96
CA ILE A 128 5.81 1.83 -9.73
C ILE A 128 4.89 1.37 -8.61
N GLU A 129 5.15 0.18 -8.06
CA GLU A 129 4.38 -0.38 -6.95
C GLU A 129 4.99 -0.08 -5.58
N ILE A 130 4.13 0.13 -4.59
CA ILE A 130 4.54 0.18 -3.18
C ILE A 130 4.79 -1.26 -2.72
N PHE A 131 5.88 -1.44 -1.99
CA PHE A 131 6.15 -2.71 -1.34
C PHE A 131 5.06 -3.04 -0.32
N GLU A 132 4.55 -4.27 -0.30
CA GLU A 132 3.45 -4.72 0.59
C GLU A 132 3.68 -4.34 2.07
N ASN A 133 4.95 -4.31 2.50
CA ASN A 133 5.35 -4.01 3.86
C ASN A 133 5.95 -2.61 4.04
N TYR A 134 5.65 -1.68 3.13
CA TYR A 134 6.14 -0.31 3.22
C TYR A 134 5.63 0.38 4.50
N CYS A 135 6.55 0.94 5.26
CA CYS A 135 6.30 1.75 6.44
C CYS A 135 7.33 2.88 6.53
N GLU A 136 7.06 3.90 7.34
CA GLU A 136 7.93 5.08 7.46
C GLU A 136 9.36 4.73 7.89
N GLN A 137 9.52 3.74 8.76
CA GLN A 137 10.83 3.25 9.19
C GLN A 137 11.67 2.70 8.03
N PHE A 138 11.02 2.19 6.99
CA PHE A 138 11.70 1.71 5.79
C PHE A 138 12.32 2.84 4.96
N SER A 139 11.69 4.03 4.96
CA SER A 139 12.25 5.23 4.31
C SER A 139 13.56 5.67 4.95
N LEU A 140 13.63 5.63 6.29
CA LEU A 140 14.86 5.89 7.03
C LEU A 140 15.93 4.83 6.73
N PHE A 141 15.54 3.54 6.70
CA PHE A 141 16.47 2.47 6.39
C PHE A 141 17.05 2.57 4.98
N LYS A 142 16.25 2.99 3.99
CA LYS A 142 16.75 3.27 2.63
C LYS A 142 17.84 4.34 2.66
N TYR A 143 17.64 5.44 3.39
CA TYR A 143 18.65 6.49 3.50
C TYR A 143 19.92 5.96 4.18
N ILE A 144 19.79 5.24 5.31
CA ILE A 144 20.93 4.69 6.05
C ILE A 144 21.71 3.66 5.22
N VAL A 145 21.03 2.73 4.54
CA VAL A 145 21.67 1.71 3.71
C VAL A 145 22.33 2.35 2.49
N LEU A 146 21.70 3.34 1.84
CA LEU A 146 22.31 4.05 0.73
C LEU A 146 23.56 4.83 1.18
N GLN A 147 23.52 5.49 2.34
CA GLN A 147 24.68 6.17 2.92
C GLN A 147 25.80 5.17 3.25
N MET A 148 25.48 4.04 3.87
CA MET A 148 26.46 3.00 4.18
C MET A 148 27.10 2.40 2.93
N LEU A 149 26.31 2.12 1.88
CA LEU A 149 26.83 1.61 0.61
C LEU A 149 27.70 2.65 -0.11
N PHE A 150 27.35 3.94 -0.02
CA PHE A 150 28.16 5.03 -0.55
C PHE A 150 29.51 5.15 0.19
N ILE A 151 29.50 5.06 1.52
CA ILE A 151 30.73 5.04 2.34
C ILE A 151 31.62 3.84 1.98
N GLN A 152 31.06 2.64 1.87
CA GLN A 152 31.82 1.44 1.50
C GLN A 152 32.43 1.54 0.09
N ALA A 153 31.70 2.10 -0.88
CA ALA A 153 32.22 2.35 -2.23
C ALA A 153 33.38 3.35 -2.20
N ASN A 154 33.27 4.43 -1.43
CA ASN A 154 34.33 5.44 -1.28
C ASN A 154 35.58 4.89 -0.59
N ILE A 155 35.43 4.05 0.45
CA ILE A 155 36.56 3.38 1.11
C ILE A 155 37.31 2.47 0.13
N LYS A 156 36.59 1.66 -0.66
CA LYS A 156 37.21 0.81 -1.70
C LYS A 156 37.92 1.63 -2.77
N MET A 157 37.40 2.80 -3.14
CA MET A 157 38.10 3.71 -4.05
C MET A 157 39.39 4.24 -3.44
N GLY A 158 39.39 4.67 -2.17
CA GLY A 158 40.60 5.16 -1.49
C GLY A 158 41.72 4.12 -1.40
N GLN A 159 41.39 2.84 -1.14
CA GLN A 159 42.37 1.75 -1.10
C GLN A 159 43.00 1.48 -2.48
N ASN A 160 42.26 1.69 -3.57
CA ASN A 160 42.77 1.48 -4.94
C ASN A 160 43.67 2.61 -5.46
N VAL A 161 43.72 3.76 -4.78
CA VAL A 161 44.58 4.91 -5.17
C VAL A 161 46.05 4.70 -4.76
N GLY A 162 46.37 3.65 -4.00
CA GLY A 162 47.71 3.36 -3.48
C GLY A 162 48.74 2.76 -4.46
N TYR A 163 48.43 2.51 -5.73
CA TYR A 163 49.35 1.82 -6.67
C TYR A 163 49.44 2.49 -8.06
N GLY A 164 49.59 3.82 -8.10
CA GLY A 164 50.32 4.51 -9.16
C GLY A 164 49.68 4.66 -10.56
N LYS A 165 48.44 4.20 -10.81
CA LYS A 165 47.69 4.54 -12.05
C LYS A 165 46.20 4.72 -11.78
N GLN A 166 45.67 5.89 -12.12
CA GLN A 166 44.26 6.25 -11.93
C GLN A 166 43.42 5.94 -13.17
N TYR A 167 42.32 5.21 -12.99
CA TYR A 167 41.17 5.24 -13.89
C TYR A 167 39.89 5.24 -13.06
N ILE A 168 39.05 6.28 -13.24
CA ILE A 168 37.73 6.36 -12.61
C ILE A 168 36.73 5.66 -13.53
N ARG A 169 36.27 4.48 -13.14
CA ARG A 169 35.11 3.81 -13.78
C ARG A 169 34.00 3.70 -12.74
N ILE A 170 33.11 4.70 -12.69
CA ILE A 170 31.93 4.68 -11.82
C ILE A 170 30.98 3.61 -12.38
N LYS A 171 30.98 2.41 -11.78
CA LYS A 171 29.90 1.45 -12.00
C LYS A 171 28.68 1.95 -11.24
N GLN A 172 27.67 2.46 -11.95
CA GLN A 172 26.38 2.79 -11.35
C GLN A 172 25.77 1.52 -10.74
N CYS A 173 25.71 1.45 -9.40
CA CYS A 173 24.87 0.47 -8.71
C CYS A 173 23.44 1.01 -8.66
N ASN A 174 22.57 0.48 -9.52
CA ASN A 174 21.13 0.70 -9.42
C ASN A 174 20.56 -0.21 -8.31
N ILE A 175 20.38 0.34 -7.11
CA ILE A 175 19.63 -0.31 -6.04
C ILE A 175 18.16 0.00 -6.25
N SER A 176 17.45 -0.91 -6.91
CA SER A 176 16.00 -0.82 -7.12
C SER A 176 15.26 -1.48 -5.96
N LEU A 177 14.67 -0.68 -5.06
CA LEU A 177 13.73 -1.14 -4.02
C LEU A 177 12.27 -1.18 -4.52
N MET A 178 12.06 -0.95 -5.81
CA MET A 178 10.76 -0.99 -6.47
C MET A 178 10.74 -2.22 -7.38
N LYS A 179 9.63 -2.98 -7.36
CA LYS A 179 9.36 -3.92 -8.44
C LYS A 179 8.96 -3.10 -9.65
N TRP A 180 9.67 -3.34 -10.75
CA TRP A 180 9.27 -2.86 -12.07
C TRP A 180 8.45 -3.94 -12.72
N SER A 181 7.18 -3.65 -12.97
CA SER A 181 6.33 -4.49 -13.81
C SER A 181 6.18 -3.75 -15.13
N TRP A 182 6.78 -4.30 -16.19
CA TRP A 182 6.45 -3.88 -17.54
C TRP A 182 5.20 -4.64 -17.93
N ILE A 183 4.10 -3.91 -18.14
CA ILE A 183 2.89 -4.46 -18.73
C ILE A 183 2.95 -4.03 -20.19
N ILE A 184 3.08 -5.03 -21.07
CA ILE A 184 3.08 -4.88 -22.53
C ILE A 184 1.64 -4.96 -23.00
#